data_AF-A0AAV1AEG6-F1
#
_entry.id   AF-A0AAV1AEG6-F1
#
_cell.length_a   1.000
_cell.length_b   1.000
_cell.length_c   1.000
_cell.angle_alpha   90.00
_cell.angle_beta   90.00
_cell.angle_gamma   90.00
#
_symmetry.space_group_name_H-M   'P 1'
#
loop_
_entity.id
_entity.type
_entity.pdbx_description
1 polymer ?
#
loop_
_entity_poly.entity_id
_entity_poly.type
_entity_poly.pdbx_seq_one_letter_code
_entity_poly.pdbx_strand_id
1 'polypeptide(L)'
;MEPVREEISLVSEFLKDRGISKPHLDSFNQFVNVDLKKIVEDNGSIRLSKDNRFFLRILNARVGAPTRTPLECRTCDLTYTAPIFADIEYSQGIKNEILTLKQNQVEIGRMPIMVRSCCCVLYEKQEAELAKLGFLNTRGAF
;
A
#
# COMPACT_ATOMS: atom_id res chain seq x y z
N MET A 1 46.87 -13.88 1.86
CA MET A 1 45.55 -14.45 2.24
C MET A 1 44.63 -13.36 2.80
N GLU A 2 44.73 -12.12 2.29
CA GLU A 2 44.03 -10.93 2.80
C GLU A 2 42.81 -10.42 1.97
N PRO A 3 42.58 -10.77 0.69
CA PRO A 3 41.53 -10.09 -0.09
C PRO A 3 40.10 -10.42 0.39
N VAL A 4 39.92 -11.61 0.98
CA VAL A 4 38.59 -12.09 1.41
C VAL A 4 38.04 -11.29 2.61
N ARG A 5 38.92 -10.70 3.45
CA ARG A 5 38.46 -9.95 4.64
C ARG A 5 37.88 -8.59 4.28
N GLU A 6 38.43 -7.93 3.26
CA GLU A 6 37.94 -6.63 2.79
C GLU A 6 36.57 -6.75 2.13
N GLU A 7 36.37 -7.80 1.31
CA GLU A 7 35.08 -8.09 0.68
C GLU A 7 33.97 -8.35 1.70
N ILE A 8 34.26 -9.12 2.76
CA ILE A 8 33.29 -9.37 3.84
C ILE A 8 32.98 -8.09 4.62
N SER A 9 33.98 -7.22 4.84
CA SER A 9 33.78 -5.93 5.52
C SER A 9 32.83 -5.03 4.73
N LEU A 10 33.08 -4.87 3.42
CA LEU A 10 32.24 -4.11 2.49
C LEU A 10 30.80 -4.62 2.45
N VAL A 11 30.61 -5.95 2.37
CA VAL A 11 29.27 -6.55 2.41
C VAL A 11 28.59 -6.29 3.75
N SER A 12 29.30 -6.39 4.87
CA SER A 12 28.74 -6.13 6.19
C SER A 12 28.30 -4.67 6.37
N GLU A 13 29.05 -3.73 5.78
CA GLU A 13 28.77 -2.30 5.83
C GLU A 13 27.61 -1.94 4.91
N PHE A 14 27.56 -2.52 3.71
CA PHE A 14 26.42 -2.43 2.80
C PHE A 14 25.13 -2.98 3.41
N LEU A 15 25.21 -4.12 4.13
CA LEU A 15 24.07 -4.71 4.82
C LEU A 15 23.61 -3.91 6.04
N LYS A 16 24.52 -3.23 6.74
CA LYS A 16 24.15 -2.31 7.83
C LYS A 16 23.43 -1.08 7.31
N ASP A 17 23.94 -0.49 6.22
CA ASP A 17 23.38 0.72 5.64
C ASP A 17 22.05 0.45 4.91
N ARG A 18 22.02 -0.56 4.04
CA ARG A 18 20.85 -0.86 3.21
C ARG A 18 19.94 -1.94 3.80
N GLY A 19 20.42 -2.92 4.54
CA GLY A 19 19.56 -3.99 5.06
C GLY A 19 18.95 -4.88 3.97
N ILE A 20 18.79 -6.17 4.29
CA ILE A 20 18.33 -7.19 3.33
C ILE A 20 16.90 -6.93 2.84
N SER A 21 16.06 -6.33 3.70
CA SER A 21 14.64 -6.11 3.41
C SER A 21 14.32 -4.80 2.69
N LYS A 22 15.27 -3.86 2.53
CA LYS A 22 14.98 -2.56 1.91
C LYS A 22 14.47 -2.68 0.47
N PRO A 23 15.03 -3.53 -0.42
CA PRO A 23 14.51 -3.65 -1.78
C PRO A 23 13.02 -4.01 -1.83
N HIS A 24 12.56 -4.87 -0.92
CA HIS A 24 11.14 -5.25 -0.81
C HIS A 24 10.28 -4.08 -0.34
N LEU A 25 10.76 -3.31 0.65
CA LEU A 25 10.07 -2.13 1.16
C LEU A 25 10.02 -1.03 0.10
N ASP A 26 11.11 -0.79 -0.60
CA ASP A 26 11.23 0.22 -1.65
C ASP A 26 10.29 -0.10 -2.82
N SER A 27 10.26 -1.37 -3.26
CA SER A 27 9.33 -1.84 -4.29
C SER A 27 7.87 -1.65 -3.87
N PHE A 28 7.52 -2.02 -2.63
CA PHE A 28 6.17 -1.84 -2.11
C PHE A 28 5.79 -0.35 -2.00
N ASN A 29 6.69 0.49 -1.49
CA ASN A 29 6.47 1.93 -1.37
C ASN A 29 6.30 2.58 -2.75
N GLN A 30 7.08 2.17 -3.75
CA GLN A 30 6.94 2.63 -5.13
C GLN A 30 5.58 2.22 -5.70
N PHE A 31 5.17 0.97 -5.48
CA PHE A 31 3.87 0.47 -5.93
C PHE A 31 2.72 1.31 -5.36
N VAL A 32 2.69 1.53 -4.05
CA VAL A 32 1.58 2.27 -3.40
C VAL A 32 1.54 3.74 -3.82
N ASN A 33 2.70 4.40 -3.94
CA ASN A 33 2.76 5.84 -4.18
C ASN A 33 2.63 6.23 -5.66
N VAL A 34 3.11 5.38 -6.56
CA VAL A 34 3.28 5.67 -7.98
C VAL A 34 2.46 4.71 -8.84
N ASP A 35 2.73 3.40 -8.76
CA ASP A 35 2.16 2.47 -9.74
C ASP A 35 0.66 2.25 -9.55
N LEU A 36 0.14 2.37 -8.32
CA LEU A 36 -1.30 2.34 -8.05
C LEU A 36 -2.04 3.44 -8.83
N LYS A 37 -1.47 4.64 -8.91
CA LYS A 37 -2.07 5.76 -9.66
C LYS A 37 -2.03 5.50 -11.17
N LYS A 38 -0.91 4.96 -11.68
CA LYS A 38 -0.80 4.57 -13.10
C LYS A 38 -1.83 3.51 -13.49
N ILE A 39 -2.03 2.51 -12.63
CA ILE A 39 -3.04 1.45 -12.86
C ILE A 39 -4.44 2.06 -12.97
N VAL A 40 -4.76 3.04 -12.13
CA VAL A 40 -6.03 3.77 -12.18
C VAL A 40 -6.15 4.62 -13.43
N GLU A 41 -5.08 5.27 -13.89
CA GLU A 41 -5.09 6.04 -15.13
C GLU A 41 -5.35 5.14 -16.35
N ASP A 42 -4.75 3.95 -16.39
CA ASP A 42 -4.86 3.01 -17.52
C ASP A 42 -6.20 2.27 -17.56
N ASN A 43 -6.73 1.86 -16.39
CA ASN A 43 -7.91 0.98 -16.29
C ASN A 43 -9.13 1.66 -15.64
N GLY A 44 -9.05 2.95 -15.33
CA GLY A 44 -10.02 3.64 -14.50
C GLY A 44 -11.39 3.80 -15.12
N SER A 45 -11.58 3.64 -16.43
CA SER A 45 -12.88 3.84 -17.08
C SER A 45 -13.54 2.51 -17.47
N ILE A 46 -14.70 2.26 -16.88
CA ILE A 46 -15.58 1.15 -17.23
C ILE A 46 -16.82 1.73 -17.92
N ARG A 47 -17.13 1.23 -19.12
CA ARG A 47 -18.30 1.62 -19.91
C ARG A 47 -19.19 0.42 -20.15
N LEU A 48 -20.51 0.60 -20.07
CA LEU A 48 -21.45 -0.47 -20.38
C LEU A 48 -21.59 -0.62 -21.91
N SER A 49 -21.26 -1.82 -22.42
CA SER A 49 -21.14 -2.12 -23.86
C SER A 49 -22.39 -1.84 -24.70
N LYS A 50 -23.59 -1.93 -24.11
CA LYS A 50 -24.86 -1.71 -24.83
C LYS A 50 -25.36 -0.27 -24.82
N ASP A 51 -24.93 0.54 -23.86
CA ASP A 51 -25.39 1.90 -23.66
C ASP A 51 -24.23 2.75 -23.17
N ASN A 52 -23.57 3.45 -24.09
CA ASN A 52 -22.47 4.38 -23.81
C ASN A 52 -22.90 5.61 -22.95
N ARG A 53 -24.14 5.58 -22.45
CA ARG A 53 -24.78 6.53 -21.54
C ARG A 53 -24.36 6.29 -20.09
N PHE A 54 -23.97 5.06 -19.75
CA PHE A 54 -23.57 4.68 -18.40
C PHE A 54 -22.07 4.38 -18.32
N PHE A 55 -21.36 5.19 -17.54
CA PHE A 55 -19.94 5.01 -17.24
C PHE A 55 -19.65 5.09 -15.74
N LEU A 56 -18.63 4.35 -15.33
CA LEU A 56 -17.97 4.44 -14.03
C LEU A 56 -16.51 4.78 -14.28
N ARG A 57 -16.00 5.82 -13.65
CA ARG A 57 -14.62 6.28 -13.77
C ARG A 57 -14.00 6.43 -12.39
N ILE A 58 -12.92 5.70 -12.17
CA ILE A 58 -12.06 5.89 -11.00
C ILE A 58 -11.11 7.04 -11.33
N LEU A 59 -11.18 8.11 -10.56
CA LEU A 59 -10.35 9.31 -10.73
C LEU A 59 -9.00 9.16 -10.04
N ASN A 60 -9.01 8.57 -8.85
CA ASN A 60 -7.83 8.41 -8.02
C ASN A 60 -8.04 7.24 -7.04
N ALA A 61 -6.96 6.58 -6.64
CA ALA A 61 -6.98 5.57 -5.57
C ALA A 61 -5.80 5.80 -4.62
N ARG A 62 -6.04 5.55 -3.34
CA ARG A 62 -5.06 5.68 -2.26
C ARG A 62 -5.26 4.59 -1.23
N VAL A 63 -4.15 4.09 -0.70
CA VAL A 63 -4.17 3.16 0.43
C VAL A 63 -4.21 3.98 1.72
N GLY A 64 -5.16 3.65 2.59
CA GLY A 64 -5.30 4.25 3.91
C GLY A 64 -4.31 3.66 4.92
N ALA A 65 -4.50 4.01 6.19
CA ALA A 65 -3.76 3.42 7.29
C ALA A 65 -4.45 2.13 7.79
N PRO A 66 -3.68 1.09 8.17
CA PRO A 66 -4.25 -0.12 8.76
C PRO A 66 -4.79 0.17 10.16
N THR A 67 -5.90 -0.48 10.50
CA THR A 67 -6.65 -0.20 11.74
C THR A 67 -5.98 -0.79 12.99
N ARG A 68 -5.22 -1.87 12.84
CA ARG A 68 -4.60 -2.62 13.94
C ARG A 68 -3.09 -2.63 13.81
N THR A 69 -2.38 -2.94 14.87
CA THR A 69 -0.94 -3.22 14.80
C THR A 69 -0.69 -4.61 14.23
N PRO A 70 0.49 -4.86 13.62
CA PRO A 70 0.77 -6.20 13.12
C PRO A 70 0.79 -7.29 14.22
N LEU A 71 1.02 -6.93 15.49
CA LEU A 71 1.12 -7.88 16.61
C LEU A 71 -0.27 -8.36 17.03
N GLU A 72 -1.22 -7.42 17.07
CA GLU A 72 -2.63 -7.75 17.27
C GLU A 72 -3.13 -8.63 16.13
N CYS A 73 -2.79 -8.29 14.88
CA CYS A 73 -3.13 -9.12 13.73
C CYS A 73 -2.57 -10.55 13.87
N ARG A 74 -1.30 -10.69 14.27
CA ARG A 74 -0.70 -12.00 14.49
C ARG A 74 -1.33 -12.78 15.66
N THR A 75 -1.67 -12.11 16.75
CA THR A 75 -2.28 -12.74 17.93
C THR A 75 -3.72 -13.17 17.66
N CYS A 76 -4.42 -12.46 16.78
CA CYS A 76 -5.81 -12.74 16.42
C CYS A 76 -5.96 -13.56 15.13
N ASP A 77 -4.87 -14.10 14.56
CA ASP A 77 -4.87 -14.78 13.25
C ASP A 77 -5.55 -13.99 12.13
N LEU A 78 -5.36 -12.66 12.13
CA LEU A 78 -5.89 -11.73 11.12
C LEU A 78 -4.80 -11.28 10.15
N THR A 79 -5.19 -11.02 8.91
CA THR A 79 -4.29 -10.41 7.91
C THR A 79 -4.10 -8.92 8.18
N TYR A 80 -2.85 -8.48 8.26
CA TYR A 80 -2.50 -7.06 8.42
C TYR A 80 -2.83 -6.30 7.13
N THR A 81 -3.97 -5.60 7.14
CA THR A 81 -4.56 -4.97 5.95
C THR A 81 -4.95 -3.52 6.21
N ALA A 82 -4.90 -2.70 5.16
CA ALA A 82 -5.42 -1.32 5.15
C ALA A 82 -6.50 -1.14 4.08
N PRO A 83 -7.49 -0.26 4.32
CA PRO A 83 -8.53 0.05 3.35
C PRO A 83 -7.96 0.81 2.15
N ILE A 84 -8.45 0.50 0.95
CA ILE A 84 -8.17 1.24 -0.27
C ILE A 84 -9.35 2.15 -0.53
N PHE A 85 -9.09 3.45 -0.61
CA PHE A 85 -10.07 4.47 -0.93
C PHE A 85 -9.91 4.92 -2.37
N ALA A 86 -11.03 5.02 -3.08
CA ALA A 86 -11.08 5.56 -4.42
C ALA A 86 -12.02 6.75 -4.50
N ASP A 87 -11.69 7.70 -5.37
CA ASP A 87 -12.58 8.78 -5.76
C ASP A 87 -13.17 8.38 -7.12
N ILE A 88 -14.50 8.28 -7.18
CA ILE A 88 -15.23 7.75 -8.34
C ILE A 88 -16.17 8.79 -8.92
N GLU A 89 -16.32 8.77 -10.24
CA GLU A 89 -17.30 9.52 -11.00
C GLU A 89 -18.16 8.52 -11.77
N TYR A 90 -19.47 8.61 -11.63
CA TYR A 90 -20.38 7.72 -12.33
C TYR A 90 -21.61 8.47 -12.83
N SER A 91 -22.15 7.99 -13.94
CA SER A 91 -23.39 8.51 -14.50
C SER A 91 -24.59 7.75 -13.92
N GLN A 92 -25.60 8.47 -13.44
CA GLN A 92 -26.88 7.92 -12.99
C GLN A 92 -28.01 8.42 -13.91
N GLY A 93 -28.87 7.51 -14.34
CA GLY A 93 -30.04 7.83 -15.16
C GLY A 93 -31.21 8.16 -14.26
N ILE A 94 -31.69 9.41 -14.30
CA ILE A 94 -32.89 9.84 -13.56
C ILE A 94 -33.82 10.54 -14.56
N LYS A 95 -35.04 10.04 -14.72
CA LYS A 95 -36.13 10.67 -15.50
C LYS A 95 -35.71 11.19 -16.89
N ASN A 96 -35.15 10.32 -17.74
CA ASN A 96 -34.65 10.64 -19.10
C ASN A 96 -33.42 11.56 -19.20
N GLU A 97 -32.84 12.02 -18.10
CA GLU A 97 -31.58 12.77 -18.09
C GLU A 97 -30.45 11.94 -17.47
N ILE A 98 -29.22 12.16 -17.96
CA ILE A 98 -28.01 11.52 -17.45
C ILE A 98 -27.30 12.54 -16.56
N LEU A 99 -27.24 12.26 -15.25
CA LEU A 99 -26.52 13.09 -14.30
C LEU A 99 -25.16 12.45 -14.00
N THR A 100 -24.10 13.25 -14.03
CA THR A 100 -22.76 12.83 -13.62
C THR A 100 -22.57 13.15 -12.14
N LEU A 101 -22.39 12.12 -11.32
CA LEU A 101 -22.16 12.23 -9.88
C LEU A 101 -20.70 11.92 -9.57
N LYS A 102 -20.19 12.57 -8.52
CA LYS A 102 -18.85 12.33 -7.97
C LYS A 102 -18.97 11.94 -6.51
N GLN A 103 -18.27 10.88 -6.13
CA GLN A 103 -18.11 10.46 -4.74
C GLN A 103 -16.63 10.32 -4.43
N ASN A 104 -16.22 10.93 -3.32
CA ASN A 104 -14.85 10.86 -2.83
C ASN A 104 -14.78 9.93 -1.63
N GLN A 105 -13.62 9.31 -1.43
CA GLN A 105 -13.33 8.42 -0.29
C GLN A 105 -14.21 7.16 -0.21
N VAL A 106 -14.54 6.54 -1.34
CA VAL A 106 -15.27 5.27 -1.35
C VAL A 106 -14.29 4.13 -1.03
N GLU A 107 -14.55 3.34 0.02
CA GLU A 107 -13.78 2.13 0.30
C GLU A 107 -14.11 1.07 -0.75
N ILE A 108 -13.11 0.72 -1.58
CA ILE A 108 -13.27 -0.27 -2.67
C ILE A 108 -12.75 -1.65 -2.29
N GLY A 109 -11.98 -1.76 -1.21
CA GLY A 109 -11.41 -3.01 -0.76
C GLY A 109 -10.32 -2.82 0.28
N ARG A 110 -9.59 -3.90 0.57
CA ARG A 110 -8.50 -3.93 1.55
C ARG A 110 -7.25 -4.55 0.94
N MET A 111 -6.09 -3.96 1.23
CA MET A 111 -4.79 -4.43 0.75
C MET A 111 -3.94 -4.91 1.94
N PRO A 112 -3.28 -6.08 1.84
CA PRO A 112 -2.24 -6.48 2.79
C PRO A 112 -1.08 -5.48 2.78
N ILE A 113 -0.63 -5.07 3.96
CA ILE A 113 0.42 -4.05 4.11
C ILE A 113 1.72 -4.71 4.56
N MET A 114 2.83 -4.33 3.93
CA MET A 114 4.13 -4.83 4.36
C MET A 114 4.57 -4.13 5.65
N VAL A 115 5.01 -4.90 6.64
CA VAL A 115 5.52 -4.40 7.91
C VAL A 115 6.78 -3.55 7.67
N ARG A 116 6.80 -2.33 8.24
CA ARG A 116 7.81 -1.26 8.04
C ARG A 116 7.75 -0.53 6.69
N SER A 117 6.74 -0.77 5.85
CA SER A 117 6.46 0.07 4.67
C SER A 117 5.93 1.45 5.06
N CYS A 118 5.84 2.38 4.10
CA CYS A 118 5.32 3.74 4.32
C CYS A 118 3.87 3.79 4.85
N CYS A 119 3.08 2.73 4.61
CA CYS A 119 1.70 2.62 5.09
C CYS A 119 1.58 1.89 6.43
N CYS A 120 2.69 1.39 6.99
CA CYS A 120 2.68 0.63 8.23
C CYS A 120 2.67 1.57 9.45
N VAL A 121 1.99 1.16 10.53
CA VAL A 121 2.00 1.87 11.82
C VAL A 121 3.42 1.94 12.43
N LEU A 122 4.31 1.01 12.03
CA LEU A 122 5.68 0.93 12.51
C LEU A 122 6.68 1.75 11.65
N TYR A 123 6.20 2.47 10.64
CA TYR A 123 7.04 3.31 9.80
C TYR A 123 7.71 4.42 10.63
N GLU A 124 9.02 4.62 10.43
CA GLU A 124 9.87 5.63 11.12
C GLU A 124 9.85 5.63 12.67
N LYS A 125 9.26 4.61 13.31
CA LYS A 125 9.31 4.48 14.78
C LYS A 125 10.70 4.14 15.29
N GLN A 126 11.07 4.75 16.42
CA GLN A 126 12.31 4.47 17.14
C GLN A 126 12.24 3.12 17.87
N GLU A 127 13.40 2.54 18.18
CA GLU A 127 13.51 1.24 18.86
C GLU A 127 12.75 1.19 20.20
N ALA A 128 12.73 2.29 20.96
CA ALA A 128 11.98 2.37 22.21
C ALA A 128 10.45 2.26 22.00
N GLU A 129 9.92 2.81 20.90
CA GLU A 129 8.49 2.68 20.57
C GLU A 129 8.17 1.31 20.00
N LEU A 130 9.08 0.76 19.20
CA LEU A 130 8.98 -0.59 18.65
C LEU A 130 8.96 -1.65 19.76
N ALA A 131 9.79 -1.48 20.80
CA ALA A 131 9.80 -2.35 21.97
C ALA A 131 8.44 -2.35 22.70
N LYS A 132 7.80 -1.19 22.84
CA LYS A 132 6.44 -1.08 23.43
C LYS A 132 5.39 -1.79 22.59
N LEU A 133 5.57 -1.85 21.28
CA LEU A 133 4.68 -2.53 20.35
C LEU A 133 5.05 -4.01 20.14
N GLY A 134 6.07 -4.52 20.83
CA GLY A 134 6.52 -5.92 20.73
C GLY A 134 7.28 -6.27 19.44
N PHE A 135 7.82 -5.27 18.73
CA PHE A 135 8.42 -5.40 17.40
C PHE A 135 9.92 -5.11 17.36
N LEU A 136 10.74 -6.00 17.92
CA LEU A 136 12.20 -5.83 17.86
C LEU A 136 12.85 -6.44 16.59
N ASN A 137 12.22 -7.45 15.96
CA ASN A 137 12.93 -8.30 14.97
C ASN A 137 12.19 -8.64 13.65
N THR A 138 11.03 -8.07 13.33
CA THR A 138 10.38 -8.36 12.02
C THR A 138 10.66 -7.25 11.00
N ARG A 139 11.21 -7.63 9.84
CA ARG A 139 11.52 -6.71 8.73
C ARG A 139 10.93 -7.27 7.42
N GLY A 140 10.09 -6.49 6.72
CA GLY A 140 9.71 -6.75 5.33
C GLY A 140 8.83 -7.99 5.07
N ALA A 141 7.88 -8.28 5.95
CA ALA A 141 6.88 -9.34 5.75
C ALA A 141 5.45 -8.75 5.65
N PHE A 142 4.51 -9.52 5.12
CA PHE A 142 3.07 -9.19 5.12
C PHE A 142 2.38 -9.75 6.37
#